data_AF-A0A1W6JXM4-F1
#
_entry.id   AF-A0A1W6JXM4-F1
#
_cell.length_a   1.000
_cell.length_b   1.000
_cell.length_c   1.000
_cell.angle_alpha   90.00
_cell.angle_beta   90.00
_cell.angle_gamma   90.00
#
_symmetry.space_group_name_H-M   'P 1'
#
loop_
_entity.id
_entity.type
_entity.pdbx_description
1 polymer ?
#
loop_
_entity_poly.entity_id
_entity_poly.type
_entity_poly.pdbx_seq_one_letter_code
_entity_poly.pdbx_strand_id
1 'polypeptide(L)'
;MEEIFKLTSASPYSELLEYFNNPRNIMKYIPMFNDIINIDENTFLVKIGWIFNIDLKVFKISNKNRITYIVEHKSFPSIVGKLDHILEPKQGQQNLTEINIIFYYSGPFEIIVKLQARKLYNSIQKQFSVNNYSNLKLEEKEFNEEKTQMKTILSGTIDIQNIDTVISKAILESKENEIELIISKGDTSIKLIFIDGTLVKQIGSLSDLKGRSKFLLRKKE
;
A
#
# COMPACT_ATOMS: atom_id res chain seq x y z
N MET A 1 9.91 7.12 -5.90
CA MET A 1 9.14 6.47 -6.99
C MET A 1 8.01 7.37 -7.53
N GLU A 2 7.75 7.31 -8.84
CA GLU A 2 6.58 7.94 -9.50
C GLU A 2 5.92 6.95 -10.49
N GLU A 3 4.59 6.85 -10.49
CA GLU A 3 3.80 6.10 -11.47
C GLU A 3 2.69 7.00 -12.04
N ILE A 4 2.51 6.99 -13.35
CA ILE A 4 1.47 7.76 -14.05
C ILE A 4 0.54 6.78 -14.76
N PHE A 5 -0.76 6.89 -14.48
CA PHE A 5 -1.79 6.09 -15.11
C PHE A 5 -2.82 6.96 -15.82
N LYS A 6 -3.37 6.47 -16.93
CA LYS A 6 -4.36 7.17 -17.74
C LYS A 6 -5.51 6.25 -18.09
N LEU A 7 -6.76 6.72 -17.92
CA LEU A 7 -7.94 6.06 -18.46
C LEU A 7 -8.93 7.07 -19.05
N THR A 8 -9.84 6.58 -19.88
CA THR A 8 -11.00 7.35 -20.34
C THR A 8 -12.27 6.72 -19.78
N SER A 9 -13.12 7.55 -19.18
CA SER A 9 -14.41 7.15 -18.63
C SER A 9 -15.57 7.79 -19.37
N ALA A 10 -16.68 7.05 -19.47
CA ALA A 10 -17.97 7.55 -19.94
C ALA A 10 -18.90 7.99 -18.79
N SER A 11 -18.44 7.88 -17.54
CA SER A 11 -19.23 8.30 -16.38
C SER A 11 -19.39 9.82 -16.34
N PRO A 12 -20.52 10.34 -15.82
CA PRO A 12 -20.72 11.77 -15.61
C PRO A 12 -19.57 12.41 -14.83
N TYR A 13 -19.15 13.59 -15.28
CA TYR A 13 -18.03 14.31 -14.67
C TYR A 13 -18.23 14.59 -13.17
N SER A 14 -19.47 14.89 -12.76
CA SER A 14 -19.83 15.09 -11.35
C SER A 14 -19.62 13.85 -10.49
N GLU A 15 -19.97 12.66 -11.01
CA GLU A 15 -19.78 11.39 -10.30
C GLU A 15 -18.29 11.06 -10.14
N LEU A 16 -17.50 11.31 -11.18
CA LEU A 16 -16.04 11.14 -11.12
C LEU A 16 -15.44 12.09 -10.07
N LEU A 17 -15.82 13.36 -10.11
CA LEU A 17 -15.38 14.35 -9.12
C LEU A 17 -15.74 13.91 -7.69
N GLU A 18 -16.98 13.47 -7.45
CA GLU A 18 -17.42 13.01 -6.14
C GLU A 18 -16.62 11.80 -5.65
N TYR A 19 -16.43 10.80 -6.54
CA TYR A 19 -15.68 9.59 -6.22
C TYR A 19 -14.24 9.90 -5.79
N PHE A 20 -13.52 10.71 -6.58
CA PHE A 20 -12.13 11.05 -6.31
C PHE A 20 -11.96 12.04 -5.16
N ASN A 21 -12.97 12.86 -4.87
CA ASN A 21 -12.99 13.75 -3.72
C ASN A 21 -13.23 13.04 -2.39
N ASN A 22 -13.75 11.81 -2.42
CA ASN A 22 -13.98 11.01 -1.22
C ASN A 22 -12.69 10.30 -0.78
N PRO A 23 -12.07 10.70 0.34
CA PRO A 23 -10.82 10.10 0.81
C PRO A 23 -10.95 8.61 1.11
N ARG A 24 -12.12 8.12 1.53
CA ARG A 24 -12.30 6.68 1.82
C ARG A 24 -12.16 5.82 0.56
N ASN A 25 -12.59 6.34 -0.59
CA ASN A 25 -12.44 5.64 -1.86
C ASN A 25 -10.96 5.51 -2.25
N ILE A 26 -10.14 6.49 -1.87
CA ILE A 26 -8.76 6.63 -2.31
C ILE A 26 -7.76 6.03 -1.31
N MET A 27 -8.01 6.18 -0.02
CA MET A 27 -7.08 5.81 1.05
C MET A 27 -7.04 4.31 1.31
N LYS A 28 -8.06 3.54 0.88
CA LYS A 28 -8.06 2.07 0.94
C LYS A 28 -6.92 1.39 0.16
N TYR A 29 -6.19 2.17 -0.64
CA TYR A 29 -5.06 1.71 -1.44
C TYR A 29 -3.69 2.13 -0.89
N ILE A 30 -3.68 2.85 0.23
CA ILE A 30 -2.48 2.96 1.04
C ILE A 30 -2.13 1.55 1.52
N PRO A 31 -0.88 1.08 1.35
CA PRO A 31 -0.49 -0.24 1.83
C PRO A 31 -0.82 -0.40 3.31
N MET A 32 -1.54 -1.48 3.68
CA MET A 32 -1.92 -1.78 5.07
C MET A 32 -2.75 -0.68 5.73
N PHE A 33 -3.62 -0.03 4.94
CA PHE A 33 -4.64 0.88 5.45
C PHE A 33 -5.53 0.14 6.47
N ASN A 34 -5.57 0.64 7.71
CA ASN A 34 -6.45 0.12 8.74
C ASN A 34 -7.70 0.99 8.88
N ASP A 35 -7.50 2.31 9.03
CA ASP A 35 -8.60 3.22 9.35
C ASP A 35 -8.30 4.66 8.90
N ILE A 36 -9.36 5.46 8.75
CA ILE A 36 -9.30 6.90 8.45
C ILE A 36 -10.21 7.69 9.38
N ILE A 37 -9.63 8.66 10.07
CA ILE A 37 -10.32 9.59 10.94
C ILE A 37 -10.27 10.97 10.30
N ASN A 38 -11.43 11.59 10.12
CA ASN A 38 -11.49 12.97 9.65
C ASN A 38 -11.11 13.89 10.81
N ILE A 39 -10.10 14.75 10.59
CA ILE A 39 -9.73 15.80 11.55
C ILE A 39 -10.54 17.06 11.23
N ASP A 40 -10.59 17.43 9.95
CA ASP A 40 -11.37 18.54 9.40
C ASP A 40 -11.79 18.24 7.95
N GLU A 41 -12.33 19.24 7.23
CA GLU A 41 -12.84 19.09 5.85
C GLU A 41 -11.79 18.57 4.86
N ASN A 42 -10.52 18.94 5.06
CA ASN A 42 -9.42 18.67 4.13
C ASN A 42 -8.28 17.87 4.75
N THR A 43 -8.35 17.56 6.05
CA THR A 43 -7.29 16.87 6.77
C THR A 43 -7.80 15.57 7.39
N PHE A 44 -7.02 14.51 7.19
CA PHE A 44 -7.34 13.15 7.63
C PHE A 44 -6.16 12.56 8.39
N LEU A 45 -6.46 11.74 9.39
CA LEU A 45 -5.51 10.85 10.02
C LEU A 45 -5.72 9.45 9.45
N VAL A 46 -4.73 8.93 8.76
CA VAL A 46 -4.75 7.57 8.22
C VAL A 46 -3.89 6.68 9.10
N LYS A 47 -4.51 5.66 9.69
CA LYS A 47 -3.82 4.65 10.48
C LYS A 47 -3.33 3.54 9.58
N ILE A 48 -2.04 3.25 9.63
CA ILE A 48 -1.42 2.19 8.84
C ILE A 48 -0.91 1.10 9.76
N GLY A 49 -1.40 -0.13 9.54
CA GLY A 49 -1.01 -1.35 10.24
C GLY A 49 0.35 -1.89 9.82
N TRP A 50 1.35 -1.02 9.77
CA TRP A 50 2.74 -1.42 9.58
C TRP A 50 3.33 -2.06 10.85
N ILE A 51 4.60 -2.46 10.77
CA ILE A 51 5.46 -2.83 11.92
C ILE A 51 5.55 -1.70 12.98
N PHE A 52 5.16 -0.47 12.62
CA PHE A 52 5.31 0.73 13.47
C PHE A 52 3.99 1.39 13.89
N ASN A 53 2.81 0.89 13.49
CA ASN A 53 1.50 1.53 13.77
C ASN A 53 1.56 3.06 13.65
N ILE A 54 1.87 3.56 12.44
CA ILE A 54 2.06 4.98 12.21
C ILE A 54 0.73 5.65 11.86
N ASP A 55 0.55 6.84 12.43
CA ASP A 55 -0.53 7.74 12.09
C ASP A 55 -0.01 8.74 11.04
N LEU A 56 -0.49 8.60 9.81
CA LEU A 56 -0.14 9.48 8.71
C LEU A 56 -1.15 10.62 8.59
N LYS A 57 -0.67 11.86 8.66
CA LYS A 57 -1.49 13.03 8.37
C LYS A 57 -1.58 13.22 6.86
N VAL A 58 -2.81 13.23 6.34
CA VAL A 58 -3.10 13.39 4.92
C VAL A 58 -3.87 14.69 4.70
N PHE A 59 -3.42 15.48 3.74
CA PHE A 59 -4.04 16.72 3.31
C PHE A 59 -4.65 16.55 1.92
N LYS A 60 -5.91 16.95 1.76
CA LYS A 60 -6.62 16.99 0.48
C LYS A 60 -6.67 18.44 -0.02
N ILE A 61 -6.35 18.62 -1.29
CA ILE A 61 -6.53 19.88 -2.01
C ILE A 61 -7.45 19.57 -3.19
N SER A 62 -8.57 20.28 -3.29
CA SER A 62 -9.56 20.08 -4.35
C SER A 62 -9.73 21.36 -5.16
N ASN A 63 -9.46 21.26 -6.45
CA ASN A 63 -9.68 22.28 -7.46
C ASN A 63 -10.71 21.75 -8.48
N LYS A 64 -11.24 22.64 -9.33
CA LYS A 64 -12.32 22.32 -10.30
C LYS A 64 -12.13 20.99 -11.02
N ASN A 65 -10.93 20.69 -11.49
CA ASN A 65 -10.62 19.50 -12.28
C ASN A 65 -9.48 18.64 -11.68
N ARG A 66 -9.04 18.93 -10.46
CA ARG A 66 -7.88 18.27 -9.86
C ARG A 66 -8.10 18.03 -8.37
N ILE A 67 -7.95 16.78 -7.94
CA ILE A 67 -7.95 16.39 -6.54
C ILE A 67 -6.56 15.85 -6.19
N THR A 68 -5.90 16.48 -5.22
CA THR A 68 -4.58 16.08 -4.75
C THR A 68 -4.66 15.65 -3.30
N TYR A 69 -4.10 14.48 -2.99
CA TYR A 69 -3.84 14.04 -1.62
C TYR A 69 -2.34 14.08 -1.36
N ILE A 70 -1.93 14.65 -0.24
CA ILE A 70 -0.53 14.79 0.18
C ILE A 70 -0.37 14.15 1.55
N VAL A 71 0.66 13.33 1.72
CA VAL A 71 1.02 12.73 3.00
C VAL A 71 2.46 13.07 3.32
N GLU A 72 2.71 13.53 4.55
CA GLU A 72 4.05 13.81 5.05
C GLU A 72 4.17 13.29 6.47
N HIS A 73 5.18 12.44 6.70
CA HIS A 73 5.58 11.94 8.00
C HIS A 73 7.08 12.14 8.14
N LYS A 74 7.47 13.08 8.99
CA LYS A 74 8.88 13.50 9.16
C LYS A 74 9.65 12.60 10.12
N SER A 75 8.96 11.90 11.02
CA SER A 75 9.57 10.96 11.97
C SER A 75 9.98 9.68 11.27
N PHE A 76 10.87 8.88 11.86
CA PHE A 76 11.22 7.58 11.29
C PHE A 76 10.00 6.62 11.30
N PRO A 77 9.68 5.95 10.18
CA PRO A 77 10.26 6.12 8.84
C PRO A 77 9.78 7.40 8.16
N SER A 78 10.71 8.18 7.60
CA SER A 78 10.35 9.39 6.87
C SER A 78 9.60 9.00 5.58
N ILE A 79 8.40 9.55 5.40
CA ILE A 79 7.53 9.27 4.26
C ILE A 79 7.02 10.58 3.68
N VAL A 80 7.14 10.72 2.36
CA VAL A 80 6.50 11.77 1.58
C VAL A 80 5.73 11.09 0.45
N GLY A 81 4.45 11.41 0.31
CA GLY A 81 3.62 10.86 -0.76
C GLY A 81 2.66 11.90 -1.31
N LYS A 82 2.32 11.74 -2.59
CA LYS A 82 1.34 12.57 -3.27
C LYS A 82 0.55 11.73 -4.27
N LEU A 83 -0.76 11.91 -4.29
CA LEU A 83 -1.66 11.28 -5.25
C LEU A 83 -2.53 12.36 -5.90
N ASP A 84 -2.27 12.60 -7.19
CA ASP A 84 -3.00 13.56 -8.01
C ASP A 84 -4.00 12.82 -8.91
N HIS A 85 -5.24 13.29 -8.92
CA HIS A 85 -6.28 12.91 -9.87
C HIS A 85 -6.62 14.14 -10.71
N ILE A 86 -6.44 14.07 -12.03
CA ILE A 86 -6.73 15.16 -12.96
C ILE A 86 -7.82 14.67 -13.91
N LEU A 87 -8.95 15.38 -13.95
CA LEU A 87 -10.15 15.02 -14.69
C LEU A 87 -10.40 16.02 -15.82
N GLU A 88 -10.22 15.60 -17.07
CA GLU A 88 -10.32 16.46 -18.25
C GLU A 88 -11.48 16.02 -19.14
N PRO A 89 -12.61 16.76 -19.15
CA PRO A 89 -13.70 16.52 -20.09
C PRO A 89 -13.20 16.66 -21.53
N LYS A 90 -13.43 15.66 -22.38
CA LYS A 90 -13.05 15.72 -23.80
C LYS A 90 -13.99 16.64 -24.56
N GLN A 91 -13.42 17.71 -25.12
CA GLN A 91 -14.18 18.66 -25.94
C GLN A 91 -14.78 17.96 -27.16
N GLY A 92 -16.07 18.19 -27.43
CA GLY A 92 -16.78 17.64 -28.59
C GLY A 92 -17.29 16.21 -28.44
N GLN A 93 -17.05 15.53 -27.31
CA GLN A 93 -17.59 14.18 -27.04
C GLN A 93 -18.40 14.20 -25.74
N GLN A 94 -19.73 14.04 -25.85
CA GLN A 94 -20.59 14.05 -24.66
C GLN A 94 -20.21 12.90 -23.71
N ASN A 95 -20.07 13.24 -22.42
CA ASN A 95 -19.82 12.34 -21.30
C ASN A 95 -18.47 11.59 -21.32
N LEU A 96 -17.50 11.96 -22.16
CA LEU A 96 -16.15 11.39 -22.07
C LEU A 96 -15.21 12.27 -21.24
N THR A 97 -14.62 11.70 -20.20
CA THR A 97 -13.64 12.35 -19.34
C THR A 97 -12.34 11.54 -19.35
N GLU A 98 -11.22 12.20 -19.63
CA GLU A 98 -9.88 11.63 -19.42
C GLU A 98 -9.49 11.80 -17.95
N ILE A 99 -8.98 10.73 -17.35
CA ILE A 99 -8.59 10.68 -15.95
C ILE A 99 -7.09 10.34 -15.92
N ASN A 100 -6.28 11.28 -15.46
CA ASN A 100 -4.87 11.05 -15.16
C ASN A 100 -4.70 10.85 -13.65
N ILE A 101 -4.05 9.76 -13.26
CA ILE A 101 -3.75 9.43 -11.87
C ILE A 101 -2.23 9.39 -11.73
N ILE A 102 -1.67 10.32 -10.96
CA ILE A 102 -0.23 10.44 -10.76
C ILE A 102 0.08 10.14 -9.30
N PHE A 103 0.84 9.08 -9.08
CA PHE A 103 1.25 8.64 -7.77
C PHE A 103 2.74 8.90 -7.56
N TYR A 104 3.08 9.63 -6.52
CA TYR A 104 4.45 9.89 -6.09
C TYR A 104 4.63 9.39 -4.66
N TYR A 105 5.75 8.73 -4.40
CA TYR A 105 6.12 8.27 -3.07
C TYR A 105 7.64 8.31 -2.89
N SER A 106 8.08 8.75 -1.71
CA SER A 106 9.45 8.67 -1.25
C SER A 106 9.43 8.21 0.21
N GLY A 107 10.11 7.10 0.47
CA GLY A 107 10.10 6.44 1.76
C GLY A 107 10.50 4.97 1.60
N PRO A 108 10.51 4.19 2.68
CA PRO A 108 10.85 2.78 2.59
C PRO A 108 9.72 1.96 1.93
N PHE A 109 10.00 0.72 1.52
CA PHE A 109 8.98 -0.18 0.94
C PHE A 109 8.36 0.29 -0.39
N GLU A 110 9.10 1.08 -1.19
CA GLU A 110 8.62 1.60 -2.48
C GLU A 110 8.04 0.49 -3.40
N ILE A 111 8.60 -0.71 -3.36
CA ILE A 111 8.12 -1.87 -4.16
C ILE A 111 6.67 -2.21 -3.82
N ILE A 112 6.33 -2.26 -2.52
CA ILE A 112 4.97 -2.57 -2.07
C ILE A 112 4.04 -1.44 -2.47
N VAL A 113 4.46 -0.20 -2.23
CA VAL A 113 3.69 0.99 -2.57
C VAL A 113 3.37 1.01 -4.06
N LYS A 114 4.35 0.71 -4.92
CA LYS A 114 4.18 0.62 -6.38
C LYS A 114 3.14 -0.43 -6.77
N LEU A 115 3.15 -1.60 -6.13
CA LEU A 115 2.17 -2.65 -6.39
C LEU A 115 0.76 -2.26 -5.95
N GLN A 116 0.63 -1.56 -4.82
CA GLN A 116 -0.66 -1.05 -4.36
C GLN A 116 -1.20 0.07 -5.25
N ALA A 117 -0.35 0.97 -5.72
CA ALA A 117 -0.71 1.99 -6.71
C ALA A 117 -1.24 1.35 -8.01
N ARG A 118 -0.65 0.24 -8.45
CA ARG A 118 -1.15 -0.53 -9.61
C ARG A 118 -2.49 -1.23 -9.32
N LYS A 119 -2.67 -1.81 -8.12
CA LYS A 119 -3.95 -2.38 -7.71
C LYS A 119 -5.06 -1.32 -7.69
N LEU A 120 -4.75 -0.14 -7.17
CA LEU A 120 -5.63 1.04 -7.19
C LEU A 120 -6.07 1.36 -8.62
N TYR A 121 -5.10 1.59 -9.49
CA TYR A 121 -5.37 1.89 -10.88
C TYR A 121 -6.25 0.80 -11.51
N ASN A 122 -5.93 -0.48 -11.33
CA ASN A 122 -6.72 -1.57 -11.87
C ASN A 122 -8.17 -1.59 -11.34
N SER A 123 -8.39 -1.26 -10.06
CA SER A 123 -9.74 -1.14 -9.50
C SER A 123 -10.53 0.01 -10.12
N ILE A 124 -9.92 1.18 -10.25
CA ILE A 124 -10.53 2.35 -10.92
C ILE A 124 -10.81 2.02 -12.38
N GLN A 125 -9.85 1.41 -13.06
CA GLN A 125 -9.97 1.04 -14.46
C GLN A 125 -11.17 0.13 -14.68
N LYS A 126 -11.36 -0.90 -13.84
CA LYS A 126 -12.53 -1.78 -13.87
C LYS A 126 -13.85 -1.05 -13.63
N GLN A 127 -13.85 -0.07 -12.73
CA GLN A 127 -15.05 0.66 -12.36
C GLN A 127 -15.49 1.68 -13.43
N PHE A 128 -14.52 2.32 -14.10
CA PHE A 128 -14.79 3.52 -14.89
C PHE A 128 -14.37 3.46 -16.36
N SER A 129 -13.63 2.44 -16.81
CA SER A 129 -13.19 2.38 -18.21
C SER A 129 -14.30 1.95 -19.15
N VAL A 130 -14.34 2.59 -20.32
CA VAL A 130 -15.29 2.26 -21.41
C VAL A 130 -15.10 0.83 -21.94
N ASN A 131 -13.92 0.24 -21.73
CA ASN A 131 -13.56 -1.11 -22.17
C ASN A 131 -13.07 -1.96 -20.98
N ASN A 132 -13.97 -2.60 -20.20
CA ASN A 132 -13.80 -3.97 -19.69
C ASN A 132 -14.82 -4.34 -18.59
N TYR A 133 -15.70 -5.30 -18.91
CA TYR A 133 -16.04 -6.38 -17.99
C TYR A 133 -14.92 -7.42 -18.06
N SER A 134 -14.10 -7.52 -17.02
CA SER A 134 -13.29 -8.73 -16.80
C SER A 134 -13.12 -9.00 -15.30
N ASN A 135 -13.78 -10.09 -14.89
CA ASN A 135 -13.79 -10.65 -13.55
C ASN A 135 -12.37 -11.05 -13.12
N LEU A 136 -11.93 -10.52 -11.98
CA LEU A 136 -10.96 -11.20 -11.12
C LEU A 136 -11.65 -11.34 -9.78
N LYS A 137 -12.14 -12.55 -9.49
CA LYS A 137 -12.51 -12.95 -8.13
C LYS A 137 -11.22 -13.11 -7.33
N LEU A 138 -11.10 -12.34 -6.25
CA LEU A 138 -10.17 -12.64 -5.17
C LEU A 138 -10.97 -13.52 -4.20
N GLU A 139 -10.57 -14.79 -4.10
CA GLU A 139 -11.13 -15.71 -3.10
C GLU A 139 -10.50 -15.38 -1.74
N GLU A 140 -11.32 -14.96 -0.79
CA GLU A 140 -10.98 -14.96 0.62
C GLU A 140 -11.03 -16.40 1.14
N LYS A 141 -9.92 -16.90 1.67
CA LYS A 141 -9.86 -18.18 2.40
C LYS A 141 -9.70 -17.88 3.88
N GLU A 142 -10.68 -18.32 4.68
CA GLU A 142 -10.55 -18.46 6.13
C GLU A 142 -9.56 -19.59 6.46
N PHE A 143 -8.74 -19.41 7.50
CA PHE A 143 -7.76 -20.40 7.94
C PHE A 143 -7.97 -20.86 9.38
N ASN A 144 -7.88 -22.18 9.56
CA ASN A 144 -7.84 -22.92 10.81
C ASN A 144 -6.40 -23.10 11.28
N GLU A 145 -6.12 -22.87 12.57
CA GLU A 145 -4.82 -23.11 13.17
C GLU A 145 -4.45 -24.60 13.23
N GLU A 146 -3.55 -25.05 12.36
CA GLU A 146 -2.73 -26.24 12.62
C GLU A 146 -1.24 -25.95 12.39
N LYS A 147 -0.42 -26.45 13.32
CA LYS A 147 1.03 -26.35 13.37
C LYS A 147 1.66 -27.35 12.38
N THR A 148 2.30 -26.84 11.33
CA THR A 148 3.17 -27.62 10.43
C THR A 148 4.44 -26.85 10.05
N GLN A 149 5.43 -27.60 9.55
CA GLN A 149 6.85 -27.22 9.49
C GLN A 149 7.15 -26.13 8.44
N MET A 150 7.97 -25.15 8.83
CA MET A 150 8.41 -24.04 7.99
C MET A 150 9.73 -24.37 7.29
N LYS A 151 9.82 -24.18 5.96
CA LYS A 151 11.04 -24.38 5.18
C LYS A 151 11.78 -23.06 4.94
N THR A 152 13.09 -23.05 5.13
CA THR A 152 13.90 -21.84 4.85
C THR A 152 14.07 -21.65 3.35
N ILE A 153 13.65 -20.49 2.84
CA ILE A 153 13.72 -20.12 1.42
C ILE A 153 14.79 -19.06 1.13
N LEU A 154 15.19 -18.28 2.15
CA LEU A 154 16.28 -17.31 2.04
C LEU A 154 16.91 -17.09 3.42
N SER A 155 18.23 -16.92 3.45
CA SER A 155 18.95 -16.55 4.67
C SER A 155 20.15 -15.69 4.34
N GLY A 156 20.59 -14.87 5.29
CA GLY A 156 21.76 -14.03 5.08
C GLY A 156 21.99 -13.03 6.18
N THR A 157 22.79 -12.01 5.86
CA THR A 157 22.99 -10.84 6.71
C THR A 157 22.52 -9.60 5.97
N ILE A 158 21.90 -8.67 6.68
CA ILE A 158 21.40 -7.42 6.13
C ILE A 158 21.74 -6.26 7.05
N ASP A 159 22.04 -5.11 6.46
CA ASP A 159 22.10 -3.86 7.21
C ASP A 159 20.68 -3.41 7.57
N ILE A 160 20.48 -2.91 8.80
CA ILE A 160 19.20 -2.36 9.25
C ILE A 160 18.65 -1.28 8.29
N GLN A 161 19.53 -0.54 7.62
CA GLN A 161 19.13 0.48 6.64
C GLN A 161 18.44 -0.12 5.40
N ASN A 162 18.70 -1.39 5.09
CA ASN A 162 18.15 -2.10 3.93
C ASN A 162 17.11 -3.16 4.33
N ILE A 163 16.65 -3.17 5.59
CA ILE A 163 15.74 -4.18 6.12
C ILE A 163 14.40 -4.22 5.38
N ASP A 164 14.01 -3.08 4.82
CA ASP A 164 12.81 -2.90 4.00
C ASP A 164 12.79 -3.83 2.78
N THR A 165 13.96 -4.15 2.20
CA THR A 165 14.06 -5.06 1.06
C THR A 165 13.64 -6.48 1.42
N VAL A 166 14.08 -6.99 2.58
CA VAL A 166 13.77 -8.34 3.05
C VAL A 166 12.33 -8.43 3.53
N ILE A 167 11.83 -7.41 4.23
CA ILE A 167 10.42 -7.34 4.64
C ILE A 167 9.53 -7.24 3.40
N SER A 168 9.90 -6.43 2.41
CA SER A 168 9.17 -6.34 1.13
C SER A 168 9.11 -7.69 0.44
N LYS A 169 10.22 -8.43 0.42
CA LYS A 169 10.22 -9.80 -0.12
C LYS A 169 9.31 -10.73 0.68
N ALA A 170 9.36 -10.68 2.01
CA ALA A 170 8.48 -11.49 2.86
C ALA A 170 6.99 -11.24 2.57
N ILE A 171 6.61 -9.96 2.44
CA ILE A 171 5.25 -9.54 2.09
C ILE A 171 4.84 -10.09 0.72
N LEU A 172 5.72 -10.01 -0.29
CA LEU A 172 5.40 -10.52 -1.63
C LEU A 172 5.22 -12.03 -1.67
N GLU A 173 6.13 -12.77 -1.06
CA GLU A 173 6.06 -14.23 -0.96
C GLU A 173 4.81 -14.68 -0.17
N SER A 174 4.35 -13.84 0.77
CA SER A 174 3.21 -14.20 1.63
C SER A 174 1.84 -14.17 0.95
N LYS A 175 1.76 -13.69 -0.29
CA LYS A 175 0.52 -13.71 -1.07
C LYS A 175 0.01 -15.12 -1.37
N GLU A 176 0.92 -16.07 -1.48
CA GLU A 176 0.57 -17.44 -1.85
C GLU A 176 0.67 -18.41 -0.67
N ASN A 177 1.42 -18.05 0.38
CA ASN A 177 1.75 -18.94 1.49
C ASN A 177 1.99 -18.15 2.77
N GLU A 178 1.89 -18.77 3.95
CA GLU A 178 2.33 -18.14 5.19
C GLU A 178 3.86 -18.00 5.21
N ILE A 179 4.36 -16.81 5.52
CA ILE A 179 5.79 -16.49 5.55
C ILE A 179 6.21 -16.05 6.94
N GLU A 180 7.31 -16.64 7.43
CA GLU A 180 7.97 -16.25 8.66
C GLU A 180 9.29 -15.56 8.34
N LEU A 181 9.46 -14.32 8.76
CA LEU A 181 10.73 -13.59 8.71
C LEU A 181 11.28 -13.45 10.14
N ILE A 182 12.41 -14.08 10.39
CA ILE A 182 13.17 -13.93 11.63
C ILE A 182 14.39 -13.05 11.36
N ILE A 183 14.63 -12.07 12.22
CA ILE A 183 15.78 -11.17 12.15
C ILE A 183 16.45 -11.17 13.51
N SER A 184 17.74 -11.48 13.58
CA SER A 184 18.45 -11.62 14.85
C SER A 184 19.81 -10.93 14.84
N LYS A 185 20.19 -10.40 16.01
CA LYS A 185 21.51 -9.84 16.27
C LYS A 185 21.93 -10.12 17.71
N GLY A 186 22.88 -11.04 17.89
CA GLY A 186 23.25 -11.52 19.23
C GLY A 186 22.04 -12.18 19.88
N ASP A 187 21.67 -11.71 21.07
CA ASP A 187 20.56 -12.28 21.86
C ASP A 187 19.19 -11.67 21.51
N THR A 188 19.16 -10.59 20.71
CA THR A 188 17.89 -10.02 20.24
C THR A 188 17.43 -10.72 18.97
N SER A 189 16.16 -11.13 18.95
CA SER A 189 15.52 -11.68 17.76
C SER A 189 14.11 -11.13 17.62
N ILE A 190 13.72 -10.91 16.37
CA ILE A 190 12.41 -10.42 15.97
C ILE A 190 11.85 -11.44 15.02
N LYS A 191 10.56 -11.71 15.18
CA LYS A 191 9.82 -12.60 14.31
C LYS A 191 8.60 -11.87 13.78
N LEU A 192 8.46 -11.88 12.46
CA LEU A 192 7.35 -11.30 11.72
C LEU A 192 6.68 -12.45 10.94
N ILE A 193 5.36 -12.58 11.07
CA ILE A 193 4.57 -13.55 10.32
C ILE A 193 3.67 -12.80 9.35
N PHE A 194 3.75 -13.15 8.07
CA PHE A 194 2.97 -12.54 6.99
C PHE A 194 2.03 -13.56 6.36
N ILE A 195 0.79 -13.15 6.10
CA ILE A 195 -0.24 -13.91 5.38
C ILE A 195 -0.96 -12.97 4.42
N ASP A 196 -1.11 -13.37 3.17
CA ASP A 196 -1.71 -12.58 2.09
C ASP A 196 -1.16 -11.15 1.97
N GLY A 197 0.16 -11.01 2.15
CA GLY A 197 0.84 -9.72 2.15
C GLY A 197 0.73 -8.91 3.44
N THR A 198 0.00 -9.39 4.44
CA THR A 198 -0.30 -8.65 5.69
C THR A 198 0.51 -9.21 6.85
N LEU A 199 1.08 -8.33 7.70
CA LEU A 199 1.72 -8.73 8.94
C LEU A 199 0.65 -9.12 9.97
N VAL A 200 0.54 -10.41 10.28
CA VAL A 200 -0.47 -10.94 11.22
C VAL A 200 0.08 -11.11 12.63
N LYS A 201 1.40 -11.23 12.78
CA LYS A 201 2.04 -11.39 14.09
C LYS A 201 3.44 -10.81 14.10
N GLN A 202 3.75 -10.09 15.17
CA GLN A 202 5.09 -9.60 15.47
C GLN A 202 5.49 -10.00 16.89
N ILE A 203 6.72 -10.48 17.04
CA ILE A 203 7.35 -10.74 18.33
C ILE A 203 8.69 -10.01 18.33
N GLY A 204 8.93 -9.17 19.34
CA GLY A 204 10.08 -8.26 19.40
C GLY A 204 9.83 -6.95 18.64
N SER A 205 10.79 -6.03 18.71
CA SER A 205 10.68 -4.70 18.07
C SER A 205 11.85 -4.40 17.15
N LEU A 206 11.57 -3.93 15.92
CA LEU A 206 12.61 -3.54 14.95
C LEU A 206 13.51 -2.42 15.47
N SER A 207 13.03 -1.60 16.42
CA SER A 207 13.83 -0.57 17.10
C SER A 207 15.05 -1.12 17.83
N ASP A 208 15.01 -2.40 18.20
CA ASP A 208 16.03 -3.03 19.03
C ASP A 208 17.19 -3.59 18.19
N LEU A 209 17.04 -3.58 16.85
CA LEU A 209 18.09 -3.94 15.91
C LEU A 209 18.95 -2.72 15.57
N LYS A 210 20.27 -2.93 15.54
CA LYS A 210 21.24 -1.90 15.13
C LYS A 210 22.23 -2.49 14.15
N GLY A 211 22.65 -1.75 13.12
CA GLY A 211 23.67 -2.19 12.17
C GLY A 211 23.34 -3.52 11.48
N ARG A 212 24.35 -4.37 11.25
CA ARG A 212 24.19 -5.62 10.51
C ARG A 212 23.55 -6.72 11.37
N SER A 213 22.47 -7.30 10.86
CA SER A 213 21.68 -8.37 11.51
C SER A 213 21.59 -9.60 10.60
N LYS A 214 21.46 -10.78 11.19
CA LYS A 214 21.15 -12.02 10.45
C LYS A 214 19.65 -12.06 10.17
N PHE A 215 19.25 -12.62 9.03
CA PHE A 215 17.84 -12.87 8.75
C PHE A 215 17.61 -14.27 8.20
N LEU A 216 16.42 -14.80 8.45
CA LEU A 216 15.90 -16.06 7.96
C LEU A 216 14.49 -15.82 7.44
N LEU A 217 14.25 -16.11 6.17
CA LEU A 217 12.93 -16.12 5.56
C LEU A 217 12.50 -17.56 5.37
N ARG A 218 11.36 -17.91 5.94
CA ARG A 218 10.79 -19.25 5.88
C ARG A 218 9.38 -19.19 5.32
N LYS A 219 9.01 -20.28 4.65
CA LYS A 219 7.74 -20.46 3.96
C LYS A 219 7.07 -21.71 4.49
N LYS A 220 5.77 -21.63 4.73
CA LYS A 220 4.92 -22.76 5.06
C LYS A 220 4.72 -23.60 3.79
N GLU A 221 5.03 -24.90 3.89
CA GLU A 221 4.70 -25.91 2.86
C GLU A 221 3.33 -26.54 3.16
#